data_AF-A0A292YJ67-F1
#
_entry.id   AF-A0A292YJ67-F1
#
_cell.length_a   1.000
_cell.length_b   1.000
_cell.length_c   1.000
_cell.angle_alpha   90.00
_cell.angle_beta   90.00
_cell.angle_gamma   90.00
#
_symmetry.space_group_name_H-M   'P 1'
#
loop_
_entity.id
_entity.type
_entity.pdbx_description
1 polymer ?
#
loop_
_entity_poly.entity_id
_entity_poly.type
_entity_poly.pdbx_seq_one_letter_code
_entity_poly.pdbx_strand_id
1 'polypeptide(L)'
;MLGLLLVHVALFANIQPFFAAEKSSVVTVYIDGKQQTFDPPAQVVNGRTLVPLRAIFEKLGAKVDWEDATQTVKASKDGKKVQLRIGSNKAYVNEEERTLDVPAQLIQDRTMVPARFVSEALGAKVGWDGELQSVFVQTRQDVVAVLETPEGITFESQSPAWDTGKLIRLYQDFLQNKRGEEMKVLSKVILSPERPGGEAGKVNLRFSTNRSGEPTQLDPGREIFLYHADDVTTIEGMASTLSHEYGHIFSFYWIIKKENKWPFEPDTGWAKLRNLNAYPVEYRRFDYDYSHFWAPEEIMADEYAMLYGSPKGKRIDIKEKKPFSFNIQDRIENQVIPSVETLPQIKQYWETLSGVPTGTPVLKAPELVSIKPDPVRIGSFSHTKYVVEFTPASDKNLQYFAVLSTRTTPYGAWQIVRSPIRNGVGPLVLGETEEGYVSIPKKPAYIQIYAFDPETKQFVYGSMRWFDFTDPMNPTPIGDQFQYDAQ
;
A
#
# COMPACT_ATOMS: atom_id res chain seq x y z
N MET A 1 31.86 -93.68 -29.27
CA MET A 1 30.86 -92.81 -29.93
C MET A 1 29.95 -92.25 -28.84
N LEU A 2 29.89 -90.92 -28.81
CA LEU A 2 29.07 -89.97 -28.06
C LEU A 2 28.20 -90.47 -26.88
N GLY A 3 28.52 -89.99 -25.67
CA GLY A 3 27.58 -89.79 -24.57
C GLY A 3 27.30 -88.30 -24.40
N LEU A 4 26.02 -87.89 -24.51
CA LEU A 4 25.58 -86.51 -24.33
C LEU A 4 25.08 -86.33 -22.88
N LEU A 5 25.74 -85.47 -22.12
CA LEU A 5 25.43 -85.14 -20.73
C LEU A 5 24.48 -83.93 -20.69
N LEU A 6 23.28 -84.13 -20.14
CA LEU A 6 22.29 -83.08 -19.85
C LEU A 6 22.60 -82.44 -18.50
N VAL A 7 23.10 -81.20 -18.48
CA VAL A 7 23.30 -80.43 -17.25
C VAL A 7 22.10 -79.49 -17.05
N HIS A 8 21.31 -79.75 -16.01
CA HIS A 8 20.30 -78.83 -15.49
C HIS A 8 20.98 -77.82 -14.56
N VAL A 9 21.04 -76.55 -14.95
CA VAL A 9 21.44 -75.45 -14.06
C VAL A 9 20.17 -74.81 -13.50
N ALA A 10 19.89 -75.06 -12.22
CA ALA A 10 18.85 -74.34 -11.47
C ALA A 10 19.44 -73.02 -10.95
N LEU A 11 18.93 -71.88 -11.43
CA LEU A 11 19.21 -70.57 -10.85
C LEU A 11 18.32 -70.35 -9.62
N PHE A 12 18.91 -70.38 -8.42
CA PHE A 12 18.28 -69.85 -7.21
C PHE A 12 18.53 -68.33 -7.16
N ALA A 13 17.49 -67.53 -7.37
CA ALA A 13 17.52 -66.10 -7.09
C ALA A 13 17.46 -65.88 -5.56
N ASN A 14 18.57 -65.44 -4.99
CA ASN A 14 18.63 -64.95 -3.61
C ASN A 14 17.89 -63.62 -3.50
N ILE A 15 16.63 -63.65 -3.09
CA ILE A 15 15.90 -62.43 -2.70
C ILE A 15 16.21 -62.16 -1.24
N GLN A 16 17.13 -61.23 -0.98
CA GLN A 16 17.29 -60.66 0.35
C GLN A 16 16.05 -59.80 0.64
N PRO A 17 15.33 -60.00 1.76
CA PRO A 17 14.26 -59.09 2.15
C PRO A 17 14.86 -57.71 2.44
N PHE A 18 14.47 -56.71 1.66
CA PHE A 18 14.66 -55.31 2.01
C PHE A 18 13.82 -55.02 3.26
N PHE A 19 14.46 -54.95 4.42
CA PHE A 19 13.86 -54.28 5.57
C PHE A 19 13.86 -52.78 5.27
N ALA A 20 12.68 -52.21 5.03
CA ALA A 20 12.53 -50.77 5.01
C ALA A 20 12.91 -50.23 6.40
N ALA A 21 13.95 -49.39 6.46
CA ALA A 21 14.25 -48.65 7.67
C ALA A 21 13.05 -47.75 8.01
N GLU A 22 12.50 -47.88 9.22
CA GLU A 22 11.49 -46.93 9.68
C GLU A 22 12.11 -45.53 9.71
N LYS A 23 11.56 -44.65 8.86
CA LYS A 23 11.96 -43.25 8.78
C LYS A 23 11.52 -42.57 10.08
N SER A 24 12.45 -42.43 11.03
CA SER A 24 12.25 -41.57 12.20
C SER A 24 11.98 -40.16 11.71
N SER A 25 10.71 -39.72 11.72
CA SER A 25 10.33 -38.38 11.29
C SER A 25 10.57 -37.41 12.44
N VAL A 26 11.75 -36.79 12.44
CA VAL A 26 12.00 -35.62 13.28
C VAL A 26 10.97 -34.56 12.90
N VAL A 27 10.10 -34.18 13.83
CA VAL A 27 9.12 -33.14 13.58
C VAL A 27 9.80 -31.79 13.73
N THR A 28 9.72 -30.97 12.68
CA THR A 28 10.28 -29.61 12.69
C THR A 28 9.24 -28.62 13.18
N VAL A 29 9.64 -27.61 13.96
CA VAL A 29 8.72 -26.58 14.46
C VAL A 29 9.17 -25.22 13.99
N TYR A 30 8.25 -24.42 13.45
CA TYR A 30 8.46 -23.03 13.06
C TYR A 30 7.64 -22.12 13.97
N ILE A 31 8.25 -21.05 14.49
CA ILE A 31 7.56 -19.98 15.22
C ILE A 31 7.77 -18.68 14.43
N ASP A 32 6.68 -18.06 13.97
CA ASP A 32 6.70 -16.85 13.12
C ASP A 32 7.67 -16.98 11.93
N GLY A 33 7.58 -18.09 11.20
CA GLY A 33 8.42 -18.39 10.03
C GLY A 33 9.85 -18.81 10.36
N LYS A 34 10.30 -18.74 11.61
CA LYS A 34 11.65 -19.15 12.02
C LYS A 34 11.67 -20.58 12.54
N GLN A 35 12.48 -21.43 11.92
CA GLN A 35 12.70 -22.80 12.39
C GLN A 35 13.28 -22.79 13.81
N GLN A 36 12.73 -23.64 14.67
CA GLN A 36 13.19 -23.85 16.03
C GLN A 36 13.81 -25.23 16.18
N THR A 37 14.84 -25.31 17.01
CA THR A 37 15.44 -26.55 17.45
C THR A 37 15.20 -26.70 18.93
N PHE A 38 14.74 -27.88 19.35
CA PHE A 38 14.44 -28.18 20.74
C PHE A 38 15.17 -29.43 21.21
N ASP A 39 15.43 -29.50 22.51
CA ASP A 39 15.96 -30.66 23.20
C ASP A 39 15.06 -30.98 24.42
N PRO A 40 14.22 -32.04 24.34
CA PRO A 40 14.11 -32.98 23.24
C PRO A 40 13.32 -32.39 22.04
N PRO A 41 13.49 -32.95 20.83
CA PRO A 41 12.75 -32.49 19.65
C PRO A 41 11.24 -32.73 19.78
N ALA A 42 10.47 -32.05 18.92
CA ALA A 42 9.07 -32.39 18.74
C ALA A 42 8.94 -33.81 18.19
N GLN A 43 7.91 -34.54 18.63
CA GLN A 43 7.75 -35.96 18.31
C GLN A 43 6.28 -36.36 18.24
N VAL A 44 5.98 -37.38 17.44
CA VAL A 44 4.63 -37.91 17.30
C VAL A 44 4.40 -38.99 18.35
N VAL A 45 3.40 -38.81 19.21
CA VAL A 45 2.95 -39.78 20.21
C VAL A 45 1.46 -40.02 20.01
N ASN A 46 1.05 -41.28 19.83
CA ASN A 46 -0.35 -41.68 19.59
C ASN A 46 -1.04 -40.88 18.47
N GLY A 47 -0.34 -40.64 17.36
CA GLY A 47 -0.87 -39.88 16.22
C GLY A 47 -1.10 -38.38 16.49
N ARG A 48 -0.45 -37.85 17.54
CA ARG A 48 -0.44 -36.43 17.87
C ARG A 48 0.98 -35.93 18.02
N THR A 49 1.26 -34.78 17.41
CA THR A 49 2.54 -34.12 17.55
C THR A 49 2.62 -33.44 18.91
N LEU A 50 3.57 -33.89 19.74
CA LEU A 50 3.90 -33.27 21.01
C LEU A 50 5.10 -32.33 20.84
N VAL A 51 5.02 -31.20 21.53
CA VAL A 51 6.03 -30.15 21.51
C VAL A 51 6.41 -29.72 22.93
N PRO A 52 7.64 -29.22 23.16
CA PRO A 52 8.08 -28.79 24.48
C PRO A 52 7.36 -27.50 24.88
N LEU A 53 6.50 -27.61 25.90
CA LEU A 53 5.61 -26.53 26.33
C LEU A 53 6.40 -25.26 26.70
N ARG A 54 7.38 -25.40 27.61
CA ARG A 54 8.13 -24.27 28.16
C ARG A 54 8.83 -23.47 27.07
N ALA A 55 9.56 -24.16 26.18
CA ALA A 55 10.33 -23.51 25.13
C ALA A 55 9.44 -22.70 24.19
N ILE A 56 8.28 -23.24 23.82
CA ILE A 56 7.34 -22.50 22.98
C ILE A 56 6.70 -21.36 23.76
N PHE A 57 6.18 -21.61 24.96
CA PHE A 57 5.50 -20.58 25.76
C PHE A 57 6.41 -19.38 26.08
N GLU A 58 7.68 -19.62 26.41
CA GLU A 58 8.66 -18.54 26.64
C GLU A 58 8.98 -17.76 25.36
N LYS A 59 9.08 -18.43 24.19
CA LYS A 59 9.19 -17.75 22.88
C LYS A 59 7.95 -16.92 22.54
N LEU A 60 6.78 -17.35 23.01
CA LEU A 60 5.52 -16.62 22.89
C LEU A 60 5.40 -15.48 23.91
N GLY A 61 6.41 -15.24 24.76
CA GLY A 61 6.43 -14.17 25.76
C GLY A 61 5.70 -14.52 27.07
N ALA A 62 5.35 -15.79 27.30
CA ALA A 62 4.76 -16.23 28.56
C ALA A 62 5.84 -16.54 29.60
N LYS A 63 5.55 -16.24 30.86
CA LYS A 63 6.30 -16.75 32.00
C LYS A 63 5.83 -18.18 32.30
N VAL A 64 6.76 -19.11 32.53
CA VAL A 64 6.45 -20.51 32.85
C VAL A 64 7.09 -20.90 34.17
N ASP A 65 6.26 -21.27 35.14
CA ASP A 65 6.64 -21.75 36.47
C ASP A 65 6.29 -23.25 36.61
N TRP A 66 7.02 -23.95 37.46
CA TRP A 66 6.83 -25.37 37.75
C TRP A 66 6.57 -25.56 39.25
N GLU A 67 5.56 -26.37 39.58
CA GLU A 67 5.17 -26.73 40.94
C GLU A 67 5.49 -28.20 41.20
N ASP A 68 6.59 -28.46 41.89
CA ASP A 68 7.09 -29.82 42.15
C ASP A 68 6.10 -30.69 42.91
N ALA A 69 5.50 -30.16 43.99
CA ALA A 69 4.65 -30.92 44.89
C ALA A 69 3.43 -31.55 44.20
N THR A 70 2.97 -30.93 43.12
CA THR A 70 1.77 -31.36 42.37
C THR A 70 2.07 -31.79 40.94
N GLN A 71 3.33 -31.66 40.50
CA GLN A 71 3.76 -31.83 39.11
C GLN A 71 2.93 -30.99 38.14
N THR A 72 2.79 -29.69 38.45
CA THR A 72 1.94 -28.76 37.68
C THR A 72 2.78 -27.68 37.02
N VAL A 73 2.58 -27.49 35.72
CA VAL A 73 3.03 -26.31 34.96
C VAL A 73 2.02 -25.18 35.17
N LYS A 74 2.52 -24.01 35.55
CA LYS A 74 1.75 -22.76 35.60
C LYS A 74 2.38 -21.78 34.62
N ALA A 75 1.60 -21.25 33.67
CA ALA A 75 2.10 -20.23 32.76
C ALA A 75 1.21 -19.00 32.75
N SER A 76 1.80 -17.82 32.53
CA SER A 76 1.07 -16.56 32.46
C SER A 76 1.60 -15.62 31.38
N LYS A 77 0.68 -14.94 30.69
CA LYS A 77 0.97 -13.91 29.68
C LYS A 77 -0.23 -12.98 29.56
N ASP A 78 -0.03 -11.66 29.62
CA ASP A 78 -1.06 -10.65 29.35
C ASP A 78 -2.41 -10.91 30.06
N GLY A 79 -2.36 -11.28 31.33
CA GLY A 79 -3.54 -11.62 32.14
C GLY A 79 -4.10 -13.03 31.92
N LYS A 80 -3.69 -13.76 30.87
CA LYS A 80 -4.02 -15.18 30.68
C LYS A 80 -3.24 -16.06 31.64
N LYS A 81 -3.90 -17.07 32.23
CA LYS A 81 -3.32 -18.07 33.12
C LYS A 81 -3.58 -19.47 32.56
N VAL A 82 -2.52 -20.27 32.46
CA VAL A 82 -2.57 -21.66 32.02
C VAL A 82 -2.09 -22.55 33.16
N GLN A 83 -2.85 -23.59 33.50
CA GLN A 83 -2.45 -24.61 34.48
C GLN A 83 -2.60 -26.00 33.88
N LEU A 84 -1.57 -26.83 34.03
CA LEU A 84 -1.54 -28.15 33.42
C LEU A 84 -0.72 -29.11 34.27
N ARG A 85 -1.34 -30.23 34.66
CA ARG A 85 -0.71 -31.26 35.50
C ARG A 85 -0.19 -32.41 34.63
N ILE A 86 1.03 -32.88 34.91
CA ILE A 86 1.58 -34.05 34.22
C ILE A 86 0.70 -35.28 34.43
N GLY A 87 0.50 -36.07 33.37
CA GLY A 87 -0.36 -37.25 33.34
C GLY A 87 -1.85 -36.94 33.20
N SER A 88 -2.25 -35.67 33.32
CA SER A 88 -3.64 -35.24 33.13
C SER A 88 -3.92 -34.96 31.65
N ASN A 89 -5.10 -35.36 31.18
CA ASN A 89 -5.67 -34.87 29.92
C ASN A 89 -6.49 -33.58 30.10
N LYS A 90 -6.52 -33.02 31.31
CA LYS A 90 -7.17 -31.75 31.61
C LYS A 90 -6.13 -30.65 31.82
N ALA A 91 -6.37 -29.52 31.20
CA ALA A 91 -5.68 -28.26 31.40
C ALA A 91 -6.70 -27.16 31.74
N TYR A 92 -6.26 -26.07 32.34
CA TYR A 92 -7.11 -24.92 32.64
C TYR A 92 -6.53 -23.67 31.99
N VAL A 93 -7.35 -22.94 31.24
CA VAL A 93 -7.01 -21.64 30.63
C VAL A 93 -7.99 -20.62 31.17
N ASN A 94 -7.52 -19.65 31.95
CA ASN A 94 -8.36 -18.68 32.66
C ASN A 94 -9.50 -19.34 33.47
N GLU A 95 -9.16 -20.42 34.18
CA GLU A 95 -10.08 -21.23 35.00
C GLU A 95 -11.07 -22.09 34.21
N GLU A 96 -11.15 -21.96 32.88
CA GLU A 96 -11.92 -22.87 32.01
C GLU A 96 -11.16 -24.18 31.75
N GLU A 97 -11.82 -25.32 31.94
CA GLU A 97 -11.26 -26.63 31.63
C GLU A 97 -11.15 -26.84 30.10
N ARG A 98 -9.99 -27.32 29.66
CA ARG A 98 -9.68 -27.71 28.29
C ARG A 98 -9.17 -29.15 28.28
N THR A 99 -9.72 -29.99 27.41
CA THR A 99 -9.32 -31.39 27.27
C THR A 99 -8.23 -31.53 26.21
N LEU A 100 -7.13 -32.18 26.57
CA LEU A 100 -6.02 -32.51 25.68
C LEU A 100 -6.29 -33.83 24.95
N ASP A 101 -6.01 -33.86 23.65
CA ASP A 101 -6.07 -35.09 22.84
C ASP A 101 -5.14 -36.19 23.36
N VAL A 102 -3.99 -35.80 23.92
CA VAL A 102 -3.03 -36.68 24.60
C VAL A 102 -2.66 -36.01 25.92
N PRO A 103 -2.61 -36.74 27.05
CA PRO A 103 -2.21 -36.17 28.34
C PRO A 103 -0.87 -35.45 28.25
N ALA A 104 -0.67 -34.44 29.09
CA ALA A 104 0.66 -33.84 29.24
C ALA A 104 1.64 -34.89 29.79
N GLN A 105 2.84 -34.98 29.22
CA GLN A 105 3.82 -36.00 29.59
C GLN A 105 5.19 -35.39 29.86
N LEU A 106 5.97 -36.04 30.73
CA LEU A 106 7.39 -35.78 30.85
C LEU A 106 8.13 -36.71 29.89
N ILE A 107 8.87 -36.12 28.95
CA ILE A 107 9.76 -36.87 28.05
C ILE A 107 11.12 -36.19 28.11
N GLN A 108 12.14 -36.95 28.52
CA GLN A 108 13.50 -36.44 28.77
C GLN A 108 13.49 -35.17 29.64
N ASP A 109 12.77 -35.22 30.76
CA ASP A 109 12.64 -34.12 31.72
C ASP A 109 12.10 -32.80 31.12
N ARG A 110 11.32 -32.89 30.04
CA ARG A 110 10.56 -31.77 29.48
C ARG A 110 9.08 -32.09 29.43
N THR A 111 8.26 -31.10 29.78
CA THR A 111 6.81 -31.18 29.61
C THR A 111 6.46 -31.08 28.13
N MET A 112 5.92 -32.16 27.60
CA MET A 112 5.48 -32.30 26.23
C MET A 112 3.94 -32.25 26.19
N VAL A 113 3.40 -31.42 25.30
CA VAL A 113 1.95 -31.24 25.12
C VAL A 113 1.56 -31.27 23.65
N PRO A 114 0.31 -31.62 23.30
CA PRO A 114 -0.15 -31.53 21.92
C PRO A 114 0.05 -30.13 21.34
N ALA A 115 0.60 -30.02 20.14
CA ALA A 115 0.84 -28.74 19.47
C ALA A 115 -0.43 -27.86 19.39
N ARG A 116 -1.61 -28.49 19.18
CA ARG A 116 -2.91 -27.80 19.16
C ARG A 116 -3.23 -27.08 20.47
N PHE A 117 -2.85 -27.66 21.62
CA PHE A 117 -3.09 -27.03 22.93
C PHE A 117 -2.34 -25.71 23.08
N VAL A 118 -1.15 -25.59 22.50
CA VAL A 118 -0.38 -24.33 22.49
C VAL A 118 -1.19 -23.21 21.80
N SER A 119 -1.91 -23.54 20.72
CA SER A 119 -2.79 -22.63 19.98
C SER A 119 -3.88 -22.06 20.89
N GLU A 120 -4.60 -22.96 21.57
CA GLU A 120 -5.76 -22.63 22.40
C GLU A 120 -5.36 -21.88 23.68
N ALA A 121 -4.24 -22.24 24.29
CA ALA A 121 -3.83 -21.74 25.60
C ALA A 121 -3.35 -20.27 25.57
N LEU A 122 -2.66 -19.86 24.50
CA LEU A 122 -2.08 -18.51 24.39
C LEU A 122 -2.69 -17.66 23.27
N GLY A 123 -3.60 -18.21 22.46
CA GLY A 123 -4.21 -17.52 21.33
C GLY A 123 -3.31 -17.46 20.09
N ALA A 124 -2.29 -18.31 20.00
CA ALA A 124 -1.52 -18.49 18.77
C ALA A 124 -2.33 -19.31 17.75
N LYS A 125 -2.03 -19.20 16.45
CA LYS A 125 -2.54 -20.13 15.43
C LYS A 125 -1.52 -21.25 15.24
N VAL A 126 -1.95 -22.51 15.35
CA VAL A 126 -1.06 -23.67 15.14
C VAL A 126 -1.54 -24.51 13.96
N GLY A 127 -0.69 -24.67 12.96
CA GLY A 127 -0.90 -25.52 11.79
C GLY A 127 0.01 -26.76 11.82
N TRP A 128 -0.46 -27.82 11.16
CA TRP A 128 0.33 -29.03 10.89
C TRP A 128 0.42 -29.23 9.38
N ASP A 129 1.64 -29.45 8.89
CA ASP A 129 1.89 -29.89 7.52
C ASP A 129 2.36 -31.34 7.53
N GLY A 130 1.54 -32.21 6.93
CA GLY A 130 1.80 -33.65 6.88
C GLY A 130 2.89 -34.06 5.89
N GLU A 131 3.11 -33.28 4.83
CA GLU A 131 4.16 -33.55 3.84
C GLU A 131 5.53 -33.14 4.38
N LEU A 132 5.59 -31.97 5.02
CA LEU A 132 6.82 -31.42 5.63
C LEU A 132 7.09 -31.96 7.03
N GLN A 133 6.18 -32.76 7.60
CA GLN A 133 6.26 -33.24 9.00
C GLN A 133 6.57 -32.08 9.96
N SER A 134 5.82 -30.98 9.82
CA SER A 134 6.17 -29.70 10.46
C SER A 134 4.99 -29.06 11.19
N VAL A 135 5.28 -28.47 12.36
CA VAL A 135 4.35 -27.63 13.13
C VAL A 135 4.66 -26.16 12.87
N PHE A 136 3.65 -25.37 12.53
CA PHE A 136 3.75 -23.92 12.38
C PHE A 136 2.99 -23.24 13.51
N VAL A 137 3.68 -22.44 14.31
CA VAL A 137 3.10 -21.63 15.38
C VAL A 137 3.19 -20.16 14.96
N GLN A 138 2.05 -19.48 14.91
CA GLN A 138 1.97 -18.07 14.56
C GLN A 138 1.45 -17.26 15.73
N THR A 139 2.25 -16.29 16.18
CA THR A 139 2.04 -15.57 17.44
C THR A 139 1.10 -14.38 17.30
N ARG A 140 1.02 -13.86 16.07
CA ARG A 140 0.12 -12.80 15.61
C ARG A 140 -1.03 -13.42 14.82
N GLN A 141 -2.25 -13.35 15.36
CA GLN A 141 -3.47 -13.84 14.69
C GLN A 141 -3.85 -13.03 13.45
N ASP A 142 -3.25 -11.85 13.32
CA ASP A 142 -3.43 -10.88 12.25
C ASP A 142 -2.66 -11.25 10.99
N VAL A 143 -1.51 -11.94 11.04
CA VAL A 143 -0.68 -12.15 9.83
C VAL A 143 -1.12 -13.36 9.01
N VAL A 144 -1.65 -13.12 7.81
CA VAL A 144 -2.16 -14.11 6.86
C VAL A 144 -1.08 -14.62 5.91
N ALA A 145 -0.22 -13.75 5.39
CA ALA A 145 0.80 -14.09 4.42
C ALA A 145 2.08 -13.27 4.64
N VAL A 146 3.23 -13.85 4.31
CA VAL A 146 4.53 -13.19 4.40
C VAL A 146 5.33 -13.50 3.14
N LEU A 147 6.07 -12.51 2.66
CA LEU A 147 7.05 -12.60 1.59
C LEU A 147 8.34 -11.88 2.03
N GLU A 148 9.45 -12.60 2.09
CA GLU A 148 10.78 -12.01 2.28
C GLU A 148 11.42 -11.76 0.91
N THR A 149 11.89 -10.53 0.65
CA THR A 149 12.48 -10.17 -0.65
C THR A 149 14.02 -10.24 -0.63
N PRO A 150 14.68 -10.40 -1.80
CA PRO A 150 16.14 -10.38 -1.91
C PRO A 150 16.82 -9.12 -1.34
N GLU A 151 16.13 -7.98 -1.35
CA GLU A 151 16.61 -6.70 -0.81
C GLU A 151 16.46 -6.60 0.72
N GLY A 152 15.90 -7.63 1.36
CA GLY A 152 15.67 -7.66 2.81
C GLY A 152 14.44 -6.88 3.25
N ILE A 153 13.46 -6.69 2.36
CA ILE A 153 12.17 -6.09 2.68
C ILE A 153 11.17 -7.23 2.94
N THR A 154 10.47 -7.18 4.06
CA THR A 154 9.38 -8.11 4.35
C THR A 154 8.05 -7.51 3.90
N PHE A 155 7.31 -8.20 3.05
CA PHE A 155 5.91 -7.91 2.77
C PHE A 155 5.04 -8.80 3.64
N GLU A 156 4.26 -8.20 4.52
CA GLU A 156 3.38 -8.88 5.47
C GLU A 156 1.94 -8.51 5.14
N SER A 157 1.06 -9.50 4.99
CA SER A 157 -0.37 -9.28 4.88
C SER A 157 -1.05 -9.67 6.17
N GLN A 158 -1.92 -8.78 6.65
CA GLN A 158 -2.87 -9.05 7.72
C GLN A 158 -4.30 -9.28 7.21
N SER A 159 -4.48 -9.28 5.89
CA SER A 159 -5.78 -9.47 5.24
C SER A 159 -5.84 -10.80 4.49
N PRO A 160 -6.94 -11.59 4.65
CA PRO A 160 -7.17 -12.81 3.86
C PRO A 160 -7.30 -12.53 2.36
N ALA A 161 -7.58 -11.29 1.95
CA ALA A 161 -7.66 -10.91 0.54
C ALA A 161 -6.29 -10.84 -0.14
N TRP A 162 -5.20 -10.92 0.62
CA TRP A 162 -3.82 -10.74 0.18
C TRP A 162 -2.96 -11.95 0.55
N ASP A 163 -3.04 -13.00 -0.25
CA ASP A 163 -2.18 -14.18 -0.16
C ASP A 163 -0.74 -13.90 -0.66
N THR A 164 0.17 -14.85 -0.45
CA THR A 164 1.57 -14.75 -0.88
C THR A 164 1.70 -14.50 -2.39
N GLY A 165 0.79 -15.03 -3.22
CA GLY A 165 0.81 -14.81 -4.67
C GLY A 165 0.54 -13.36 -5.04
N LYS A 166 -0.42 -12.70 -4.36
CA LYS A 166 -0.66 -11.27 -4.52
C LYS A 166 0.47 -10.42 -3.95
N LEU A 167 1.07 -10.82 -2.82
CA LEU A 167 2.26 -10.15 -2.28
C LEU A 167 3.42 -10.17 -3.30
N ILE A 168 3.67 -11.31 -3.96
CA ILE A 168 4.68 -11.42 -5.02
C ILE A 168 4.38 -10.45 -6.17
N ARG A 169 3.12 -10.36 -6.62
CA ARG A 169 2.74 -9.47 -7.73
C ARG A 169 2.86 -7.99 -7.34
N LEU A 170 2.47 -7.63 -6.12
CA LEU A 170 2.62 -6.27 -5.60
C LEU A 170 4.11 -5.91 -5.49
N TYR A 171 4.94 -6.82 -4.99
CA TYR A 171 6.37 -6.64 -4.92
C TYR A 171 7.01 -6.50 -6.32
N GLN A 172 6.63 -7.33 -7.29
CA GLN A 172 7.10 -7.21 -8.68
C GLN A 172 6.70 -5.87 -9.31
N ASP A 173 5.53 -5.35 -8.97
CA ASP A 173 5.10 -4.02 -9.39
C ASP A 173 5.93 -2.92 -8.70
N PHE A 174 6.12 -3.02 -7.39
CA PHE A 174 6.97 -2.12 -6.61
C PHE A 174 8.41 -2.05 -7.15
N LEU A 175 8.98 -3.17 -7.60
CA LEU A 175 10.29 -3.19 -8.27
C LEU A 175 10.33 -2.45 -9.62
N GLN A 176 9.20 -2.04 -10.17
CA GLN A 176 9.17 -1.18 -11.35
C GLN A 176 9.20 0.31 -10.99
N ASN A 177 8.98 0.66 -9.71
CA ASN A 177 9.25 2.01 -9.23
C ASN A 177 10.74 2.33 -9.45
N LYS A 178 11.00 3.49 -10.05
CA LYS A 178 12.34 4.06 -10.21
C LYS A 178 12.84 4.45 -8.82
N ARG A 179 13.97 3.86 -8.43
CA ARG A 179 14.51 3.96 -7.07
C ARG A 179 16.03 3.91 -7.09
N GLY A 180 16.63 4.35 -6.01
CA GLY A 180 18.06 4.35 -5.74
C GLY A 180 18.37 3.72 -4.38
N GLU A 181 19.43 4.21 -3.74
CA GLU A 181 19.90 3.67 -2.47
C GLU A 181 18.98 3.97 -1.28
N GLU A 182 18.02 4.88 -1.40
CA GLU A 182 17.01 5.15 -0.38
C GLU A 182 16.21 3.90 -0.01
N MET A 183 16.07 2.94 -0.94
CA MET A 183 15.37 1.67 -0.71
C MET A 183 15.91 0.91 0.51
N LYS A 184 17.20 1.06 0.84
CA LYS A 184 17.83 0.38 1.98
C LYS A 184 17.27 0.78 3.34
N VAL A 185 16.54 1.90 3.44
CA VAL A 185 15.94 2.33 4.70
C VAL A 185 14.60 1.64 4.95
N LEU A 186 13.93 1.12 3.91
CA LEU A 186 12.69 0.37 4.02
C LEU A 186 13.01 -1.08 4.42
N SER A 187 12.37 -1.56 5.49
CA SER A 187 12.48 -2.95 5.94
C SER A 187 11.18 -3.73 5.81
N LYS A 188 10.02 -3.06 5.78
CA LYS A 188 8.74 -3.76 5.78
C LYS A 188 7.62 -3.01 5.06
N VAL A 189 6.75 -3.76 4.40
CA VAL A 189 5.46 -3.30 3.89
C VAL A 189 4.37 -4.17 4.53
N ILE A 190 3.41 -3.56 5.21
CA ILE A 190 2.35 -4.23 5.97
C ILE A 190 1.00 -3.89 5.32
N LEU A 191 0.29 -4.89 4.83
CA LEU A 191 -1.08 -4.73 4.32
C LEU A 191 -2.04 -5.00 5.47
N SER A 192 -2.70 -3.96 5.98
CA SER A 192 -3.56 -4.01 7.16
C SER A 192 -5.04 -3.88 6.79
N PRO A 193 -5.95 -4.66 7.40
CA PRO A 193 -7.39 -4.47 7.25
C PRO A 193 -7.91 -3.22 8.00
N GLU A 194 -7.08 -2.56 8.80
CA GLU A 194 -7.46 -1.36 9.57
C GLU A 194 -7.94 -0.21 8.68
N ARG A 195 -8.75 0.67 9.27
CA ARG A 195 -9.34 1.86 8.63
C ARG A 195 -9.13 3.11 9.49
N PRO A 196 -7.87 3.51 9.74
CA PRO A 196 -7.59 4.65 10.60
C PRO A 196 -7.94 5.93 9.85
N GLY A 197 -8.99 6.64 10.30
CA GLY A 197 -9.29 8.00 9.84
C GLY A 197 -9.10 8.24 8.34
N GLY A 198 -9.63 7.36 7.48
CA GLY A 198 -9.58 7.50 6.02
C GLY A 198 -8.21 7.54 5.33
N GLU A 199 -7.11 7.28 6.05
CA GLU A 199 -5.78 7.12 5.46
C GLU A 199 -5.73 5.84 4.59
N ALA A 200 -5.29 5.96 3.34
CA ALA A 200 -5.07 4.79 2.49
C ALA A 200 -3.77 4.04 2.84
N GLY A 201 -2.78 4.76 3.37
CA GLY A 201 -1.49 4.23 3.77
C GLY A 201 -0.77 5.17 4.74
N LYS A 202 0.37 4.71 5.25
CA LYS A 202 1.24 5.49 6.12
C LYS A 202 2.66 4.96 6.16
N VAL A 203 3.64 5.83 6.15
CA VAL A 203 5.04 5.49 6.45
C VAL A 203 5.45 5.89 7.87
N ASN A 204 6.19 5.02 8.57
CA ASN A 204 6.70 5.30 9.93
C ASN A 204 8.01 6.13 9.92
N LEU A 205 7.99 7.36 9.42
CA LEU A 205 9.22 8.16 9.30
C LEU A 205 9.91 8.41 10.67
N ARG A 206 11.23 8.20 10.72
CA ARG A 206 12.09 8.47 11.89
C ARG A 206 13.45 8.97 11.43
N PHE A 207 14.01 9.91 12.17
CA PHE A 207 15.21 10.63 11.77
C PHE A 207 16.19 10.74 12.93
N SER A 208 17.47 10.75 12.60
CA SER A 208 18.52 11.22 13.48
C SER A 208 18.75 12.72 13.29
N THR A 209 19.09 13.41 14.38
CA THR A 209 19.38 14.85 14.37
C THR A 209 20.74 15.16 14.99
N ASN A 210 21.32 16.29 14.59
CA ASN A 210 22.48 16.84 15.28
C ASN A 210 22.07 17.57 16.57
N ARG A 211 23.05 18.12 17.31
CA ARG A 211 22.78 18.85 18.58
C ARG A 211 21.91 20.10 18.39
N SER A 212 21.88 20.67 17.20
CA SER A 212 21.07 21.83 16.84
C SER A 212 19.64 21.45 16.41
N GLY A 213 19.33 20.16 16.32
CA GLY A 213 18.02 19.66 15.90
C GLY A 213 17.83 19.55 14.38
N GLU A 214 18.89 19.76 13.60
CA GLU A 214 18.86 19.60 12.13
C GLU A 214 18.93 18.10 11.78
N PRO A 215 18.23 17.66 10.71
CA PRO A 215 18.20 16.25 10.35
C PRO A 215 19.53 15.83 9.72
N THR A 216 20.06 14.69 10.15
CA THR A 216 21.31 14.14 9.61
C THR A 216 21.08 12.91 8.73
N GLN A 217 20.03 12.15 8.99
CA GLN A 217 19.63 11.01 8.18
C GLN A 217 18.18 10.59 8.45
N LEU A 218 17.55 9.96 7.45
CA LEU A 218 16.40 9.09 7.63
C LEU A 218 16.90 7.74 8.17
N ASP A 219 16.38 7.31 9.32
CA ASP A 219 16.86 6.10 9.99
C ASP A 219 16.46 4.83 9.20
N PRO A 220 17.28 3.77 9.19
CA PRO A 220 16.90 2.49 8.61
C PRO A 220 15.76 1.82 9.40
N GLY A 221 15.16 0.77 8.84
CA GLY A 221 14.07 0.04 9.48
C GLY A 221 12.73 0.77 9.39
N ARG A 222 12.51 1.51 8.30
CA ARG A 222 11.21 2.12 7.97
C ARG A 222 10.24 1.04 7.53
N GLU A 223 8.97 1.26 7.81
CA GLU A 223 7.85 0.39 7.54
C GLU A 223 6.75 1.23 6.88
N ILE A 224 6.15 0.67 5.84
CA ILE A 224 4.97 1.23 5.18
C ILE A 224 3.77 0.37 5.59
N PHE A 225 2.71 1.03 6.04
CA PHE A 225 1.39 0.45 6.26
C PHE A 225 0.52 0.80 5.06
N LEU A 226 -0.15 -0.20 4.51
CA LEU A 226 -1.15 -0.05 3.46
C LEU A 226 -2.49 -0.50 4.07
N TYR A 227 -3.39 0.44 4.30
CA TYR A 227 -4.65 0.22 4.99
C TYR A 227 -5.74 -0.28 4.04
N HIS A 228 -6.92 -0.61 4.59
CA HIS A 228 -8.07 -1.06 3.81
C HIS A 228 -7.80 -2.33 2.98
N ALA A 229 -6.87 -3.20 3.40
CA ALA A 229 -6.46 -4.35 2.61
C ALA A 229 -7.60 -5.36 2.31
N ASP A 230 -8.66 -5.37 3.13
CA ASP A 230 -9.88 -6.14 2.86
C ASP A 230 -10.76 -5.55 1.74
N ASP A 231 -10.70 -4.23 1.54
CA ASP A 231 -11.51 -3.50 0.55
C ASP A 231 -10.74 -3.30 -0.76
N VAL A 232 -9.46 -2.96 -0.67
CA VAL A 232 -8.56 -2.75 -1.80
C VAL A 232 -7.86 -4.06 -2.11
N THR A 233 -8.47 -4.87 -2.98
CA THR A 233 -8.01 -6.24 -3.26
C THR A 233 -7.28 -6.39 -4.60
N THR A 234 -7.14 -5.30 -5.36
CA THR A 234 -6.44 -5.24 -6.66
C THR A 234 -4.99 -4.81 -6.49
N ILE A 235 -4.11 -5.27 -7.39
CA ILE A 235 -2.71 -4.84 -7.41
C ILE A 235 -2.63 -3.35 -7.70
N GLU A 236 -3.46 -2.86 -8.61
CA GLU A 236 -3.49 -1.47 -9.06
C GLU A 236 -3.80 -0.50 -7.91
N GLY A 237 -4.83 -0.79 -7.12
CA GLY A 237 -5.18 0.08 -5.98
C GLY A 237 -4.08 0.11 -4.92
N MET A 238 -3.52 -1.06 -4.60
CA MET A 238 -2.49 -1.18 -3.58
C MET A 238 -1.12 -0.63 -4.02
N ALA A 239 -0.78 -0.79 -5.30
CA ALA A 239 0.45 -0.27 -5.89
C ALA A 239 0.47 1.26 -5.91
N SER A 240 -0.67 1.90 -6.16
CA SER A 240 -0.82 3.35 -6.09
C SER A 240 -0.46 3.88 -4.71
N THR A 241 -1.10 3.35 -3.67
CA THR A 241 -0.82 3.71 -2.28
C THR A 241 0.64 3.42 -1.93
N LEU A 242 1.16 2.23 -2.26
CA LEU A 242 2.56 1.89 -1.98
C LEU A 242 3.56 2.83 -2.66
N SER A 243 3.26 3.27 -3.90
CA SER A 243 4.11 4.22 -4.60
C SER A 243 4.11 5.59 -3.93
N HIS A 244 2.94 6.05 -3.46
CA HIS A 244 2.80 7.29 -2.68
C HIS A 244 3.61 7.24 -1.39
N GLU A 245 3.37 6.21 -0.56
CA GLU A 245 4.05 6.05 0.73
C GLU A 245 5.57 5.92 0.58
N TYR A 246 6.03 5.24 -0.47
CA TYR A 246 7.44 5.17 -0.80
C TYR A 246 8.00 6.53 -1.28
N GLY A 247 7.16 7.38 -1.87
CA GLY A 247 7.50 8.75 -2.25
C GLY A 247 7.91 9.62 -1.07
N HIS A 248 7.31 9.41 0.12
CA HIS A 248 7.81 10.03 1.34
C HIS A 248 9.22 9.54 1.69
N ILE A 249 9.49 8.23 1.62
CA ILE A 249 10.85 7.71 1.86
C ILE A 249 11.85 8.34 0.89
N PHE A 250 11.51 8.39 -0.40
CA PHE A 250 12.36 8.95 -1.45
C PHE A 250 12.68 10.42 -1.20
N SER A 251 11.65 11.25 -1.07
CA SER A 251 11.80 12.70 -0.93
C SER A 251 12.54 13.07 0.36
N PHE A 252 12.18 12.45 1.48
CA PHE A 252 12.82 12.72 2.76
C PHE A 252 14.28 12.27 2.78
N TYR A 253 14.57 11.06 2.27
CA TYR A 253 15.94 10.57 2.22
C TYR A 253 16.84 11.51 1.43
N TRP A 254 16.43 11.92 0.23
CA TRP A 254 17.29 12.71 -0.66
C TRP A 254 17.45 14.15 -0.23
N ILE A 255 16.38 14.81 0.26
CA ILE A 255 16.51 16.19 0.79
C ILE A 255 17.41 16.20 2.03
N ILE A 256 17.19 15.31 3.00
CA ILE A 256 18.04 15.26 4.20
C ILE A 256 19.49 14.96 3.79
N LYS A 257 19.70 13.98 2.91
CA LYS A 257 21.06 13.55 2.52
C LYS A 257 21.83 14.60 1.72
N LYS A 258 21.16 15.37 0.86
CA LYS A 258 21.82 16.28 -0.08
C LYS A 258 21.76 17.74 0.34
N GLU A 259 20.74 18.13 1.10
CA GLU A 259 20.55 19.50 1.54
C GLU A 259 20.75 19.69 3.04
N ASN A 260 20.74 18.61 3.85
CA ASN A 260 20.82 18.67 5.31
C ASN A 260 19.70 19.54 5.91
N LYS A 261 18.48 19.38 5.37
CA LYS A 261 17.28 20.14 5.72
C LYS A 261 16.09 19.25 5.99
N TRP A 262 15.16 19.76 6.78
CA TRP A 262 13.84 19.13 6.85
C TRP A 262 13.11 19.32 5.52
N PRO A 263 12.47 18.27 4.97
CA PRO A 263 11.76 18.35 3.69
C PRO A 263 10.62 19.38 3.66
N PHE A 264 10.06 19.72 4.81
CA PHE A 264 9.03 20.74 4.99
C PHE A 264 9.59 22.15 5.23
N GLU A 265 10.90 22.38 5.09
CA GLU A 265 11.44 23.75 5.14
C GLU A 265 11.16 24.49 3.82
N PRO A 266 10.68 25.75 3.87
CA PRO A 266 10.35 26.52 2.67
C PRO A 266 11.58 26.91 1.84
N ASP A 267 12.79 26.73 2.36
CA ASP A 267 14.04 27.12 1.71
C ASP A 267 14.84 25.93 1.14
N THR A 268 14.25 24.72 1.12
CA THR A 268 14.75 23.57 0.34
C THR A 268 14.83 23.92 -1.15
N GLY A 269 15.71 23.24 -1.89
CA GLY A 269 15.83 23.42 -3.33
C GLY A 269 14.52 23.13 -4.04
N TRP A 270 13.82 22.06 -3.62
CA TRP A 270 12.49 21.71 -4.09
C TRP A 270 11.47 22.82 -3.86
N ALA A 271 11.30 23.31 -2.63
CA ALA A 271 10.27 24.31 -2.30
C ALA A 271 10.47 25.62 -3.07
N LYS A 272 11.73 26.05 -3.25
CA LYS A 272 12.08 27.24 -4.06
C LYS A 272 11.70 27.08 -5.53
N LEU A 273 12.00 25.93 -6.13
CA LEU A 273 11.64 25.65 -7.53
C LEU A 273 10.14 25.52 -7.72
N ARG A 274 9.44 25.01 -6.70
CA ARG A 274 7.99 24.82 -6.74
C ARG A 274 7.21 26.13 -6.52
N ASN A 275 7.87 27.14 -5.96
CA ASN A 275 7.29 28.46 -5.66
C ASN A 275 5.96 28.36 -4.90
N LEU A 276 5.92 27.46 -3.90
CA LEU A 276 4.70 27.14 -3.17
C LEU A 276 4.11 28.31 -2.39
N ASN A 277 4.87 29.36 -2.10
CA ASN A 277 4.38 30.60 -1.50
C ASN A 277 3.32 31.34 -2.35
N ALA A 278 3.20 31.01 -3.64
CA ALA A 278 2.14 31.52 -4.51
C ALA A 278 0.80 30.77 -4.33
N TYR A 279 0.80 29.70 -3.53
CA TYR A 279 -0.32 28.82 -3.27
C TYR A 279 -0.54 28.74 -1.76
N PRO A 280 -1.74 28.36 -1.32
CA PRO A 280 -2.07 28.27 0.10
C PRO A 280 -1.42 27.06 0.82
N VAL A 281 -0.12 26.84 0.65
CA VAL A 281 0.62 25.72 1.24
C VAL A 281 0.81 25.89 2.73
N GLU A 282 0.51 24.84 3.49
CA GLU A 282 0.71 24.80 4.93
C GLU A 282 2.04 24.11 5.29
N TYR A 283 3.01 24.91 5.74
CA TYR A 283 4.29 24.41 6.26
C TYR A 283 4.16 24.10 7.77
N ARG A 284 3.34 23.13 8.17
CA ARG A 284 3.19 22.72 9.59
C ARG A 284 3.90 21.39 9.87
N ARG A 285 4.28 21.19 11.12
CA ARG A 285 5.03 20.01 11.58
C ARG A 285 4.09 19.08 12.37
N PHE A 286 3.62 18.01 11.74
CA PHE A 286 2.96 16.86 12.38
C PHE A 286 1.73 17.15 13.29
N ASP A 287 0.95 18.20 13.00
CA ASP A 287 -0.30 18.50 13.72
C ASP A 287 -1.41 18.81 12.71
N TYR A 288 -2.17 17.78 12.32
CA TYR A 288 -3.19 17.87 11.28
C TYR A 288 -4.51 17.24 11.71
N ASP A 289 -5.59 18.03 11.66
CA ASP A 289 -6.96 17.52 11.59
C ASP A 289 -7.26 17.16 10.12
N TYR A 290 -6.87 15.94 9.71
CA TYR A 290 -7.35 15.16 8.54
C TYR A 290 -7.20 15.78 7.11
N SER A 291 -6.97 17.07 6.95
CA SER A 291 -6.89 17.75 5.65
C SER A 291 -5.42 17.97 5.27
N HIS A 292 -4.77 16.95 4.71
CA HIS A 292 -3.37 17.03 4.24
C HIS A 292 -3.17 17.77 2.91
N PHE A 293 -4.23 18.42 2.39
CA PHE A 293 -4.12 19.28 1.22
C PHE A 293 -3.04 20.32 1.45
N TRP A 294 -2.15 20.47 0.46
CA TRP A 294 -1.15 21.53 0.41
C TRP A 294 -0.02 21.37 1.45
N ALA A 295 0.14 20.17 2.02
CA ALA A 295 1.33 19.81 2.79
C ALA A 295 2.50 19.47 1.86
N PRO A 296 3.70 20.07 2.04
CA PRO A 296 4.89 19.78 1.23
C PRO A 296 5.19 18.29 1.05
N GLU A 297 5.09 17.52 2.14
CA GLU A 297 5.38 16.09 2.18
C GLU A 297 4.47 15.26 1.28
N GLU A 298 3.18 15.56 1.23
CA GLU A 298 2.20 14.90 0.36
C GLU A 298 2.42 15.28 -1.10
N ILE A 299 2.68 16.57 -1.38
CA ILE A 299 2.99 17.02 -2.74
C ILE A 299 4.24 16.26 -3.25
N MET A 300 5.28 16.11 -2.44
CA MET A 300 6.48 15.37 -2.85
C MET A 300 6.21 13.87 -3.07
N ALA A 301 5.33 13.26 -2.27
CA ALA A 301 4.93 11.86 -2.43
C ALA A 301 4.12 11.64 -3.71
N ASP A 302 3.15 12.50 -4.00
CA ASP A 302 2.40 12.54 -5.26
C ASP A 302 3.35 12.67 -6.46
N GLU A 303 4.30 13.60 -6.36
CA GLU A 303 5.28 13.85 -7.41
C GLU A 303 6.14 12.62 -7.69
N TYR A 304 6.59 11.94 -6.64
CA TYR A 304 7.30 10.69 -6.79
C TYR A 304 6.42 9.64 -7.47
N ALA A 305 5.17 9.45 -7.04
CA ALA A 305 4.27 8.47 -7.64
C ALA A 305 4.07 8.74 -9.15
N MET A 306 3.88 9.99 -9.55
CA MET A 306 3.71 10.39 -10.96
C MET A 306 4.99 10.22 -11.79
N LEU A 307 6.14 10.62 -11.27
CA LEU A 307 7.40 10.63 -12.02
C LEU A 307 8.11 9.27 -12.01
N TYR A 308 8.18 8.64 -10.84
CA TYR A 308 9.01 7.49 -10.52
C TYR A 308 8.22 6.21 -10.26
N GLY A 309 6.91 6.27 -10.00
CA GLY A 309 6.09 5.09 -9.74
C GLY A 309 6.07 4.07 -10.89
N SER A 310 5.68 2.84 -10.59
CA SER A 310 5.40 1.80 -11.58
C SER A 310 4.23 2.22 -12.48
N PRO A 311 4.01 1.56 -13.63
CA PRO A 311 2.81 1.82 -14.44
C PRO A 311 1.49 1.71 -13.67
N LYS A 312 1.42 0.86 -12.63
CA LYS A 312 0.24 0.73 -11.77
C LYS A 312 0.24 1.72 -10.60
N GLY A 313 1.43 2.10 -10.13
CA GLY A 313 1.65 3.06 -9.05
C GLY A 313 1.49 4.53 -9.47
N LYS A 314 1.62 4.84 -10.76
CA LYS A 314 1.46 6.18 -11.35
C LYS A 314 0.01 6.71 -11.38
N ARG A 315 -0.93 6.06 -10.70
CA ARG A 315 -2.36 6.24 -10.97
C ARG A 315 -3.06 7.14 -9.94
N ILE A 316 -3.66 8.22 -10.43
CA ILE A 316 -4.85 8.81 -9.81
C ILE A 316 -6.03 7.89 -10.14
N ASP A 317 -6.76 7.37 -9.15
CA ASP A 317 -7.83 6.40 -9.36
C ASP A 317 -9.05 7.03 -10.05
N ILE A 318 -8.93 7.21 -11.36
CA ILE A 318 -10.03 7.56 -12.23
C ILE A 318 -10.89 6.29 -12.40
N LYS A 319 -11.95 6.15 -11.60
CA LYS A 319 -12.96 5.12 -11.78
C LYS A 319 -13.83 5.52 -12.98
N GLU A 320 -13.64 4.88 -14.13
CA GLU A 320 -14.57 4.95 -15.25
C GLU A 320 -15.92 4.37 -14.81
N LYS A 321 -16.96 5.21 -14.70
CA LYS A 321 -18.31 4.71 -14.40
C LYS A 321 -19.19 4.58 -15.64
N LYS A 322 -18.92 5.38 -16.69
CA LYS A 322 -19.61 5.39 -17.99
C LYS A 322 -18.72 6.05 -19.05
N PRO A 323 -18.98 5.89 -20.36
CA PRO A 323 -18.55 6.91 -21.32
C PRO A 323 -19.02 8.27 -20.77
N PHE A 324 -18.22 9.34 -20.87
CA PHE A 324 -18.53 10.69 -20.35
C PHE A 324 -18.38 10.94 -18.84
N SER A 325 -17.99 9.98 -18.01
CA SER A 325 -17.70 10.27 -16.59
C SER A 325 -16.48 9.50 -16.06
N PHE A 326 -15.38 10.24 -15.96
CA PHE A 326 -14.38 9.97 -14.94
C PHE A 326 -14.97 10.33 -13.59
N ASN A 327 -14.94 9.41 -12.61
CA ASN A 327 -15.31 9.76 -11.25
C ASN A 327 -14.22 10.61 -10.59
N ILE A 328 -14.02 11.83 -11.08
CA ILE A 328 -13.24 12.88 -10.40
C ILE A 328 -14.17 13.55 -9.36
N GLN A 329 -14.93 12.76 -8.61
CA GLN A 329 -15.76 13.26 -7.51
C GLN A 329 -14.87 13.84 -6.42
N ASP A 330 -13.69 13.26 -6.27
CA ASP A 330 -12.64 13.73 -5.38
C ASP A 330 -11.69 14.57 -6.24
N ARG A 331 -11.56 15.86 -5.90
CA ARG A 331 -10.59 16.73 -6.56
C ARG A 331 -9.24 16.04 -6.55
N ILE A 332 -8.52 16.09 -7.66
CA ILE A 332 -7.12 15.69 -7.65
C ILE A 332 -6.44 16.55 -6.60
N GLU A 333 -5.79 15.90 -5.64
CA GLU A 333 -5.08 16.60 -4.58
C GLU A 333 -4.08 17.55 -5.23
N ASN A 334 -4.00 18.76 -4.68
CA ASN A 334 -3.06 19.76 -5.18
C ASN A 334 -3.26 20.18 -6.66
N GLN A 335 -4.41 19.93 -7.31
CA GLN A 335 -4.63 20.35 -8.72
C GLN A 335 -4.58 21.86 -9.02
N VAL A 336 -4.44 22.67 -7.96
CA VAL A 336 -4.21 24.12 -8.01
C VAL A 336 -2.75 24.46 -8.34
N ILE A 337 -1.79 23.60 -7.96
CA ILE A 337 -0.39 23.73 -8.34
C ILE A 337 -0.16 23.05 -9.69
N PRO A 338 0.74 23.56 -10.56
CA PRO A 338 0.99 22.94 -11.86
C PRO A 338 1.41 21.46 -11.73
N SER A 339 0.92 20.58 -12.60
CA SER A 339 1.31 19.17 -12.62
C SER A 339 2.83 19.02 -12.80
N VAL A 340 3.46 18.15 -12.01
CA VAL A 340 4.91 17.96 -12.03
C VAL A 340 5.44 17.44 -13.36
N GLU A 341 4.61 16.70 -14.10
CA GLU A 341 4.93 16.20 -15.44
C GLU A 341 5.12 17.33 -16.46
N THR A 342 4.68 18.55 -16.12
CA THR A 342 4.83 19.75 -16.94
C THR A 342 5.99 20.66 -16.48
N LEU A 343 6.70 20.29 -15.41
CA LEU A 343 7.75 21.09 -14.79
C LEU A 343 9.15 20.46 -14.97
N PRO A 344 9.87 20.78 -16.07
CA PRO A 344 11.18 20.20 -16.34
C PRO A 344 12.19 20.48 -15.22
N GLN A 345 12.13 21.64 -14.56
CA GLN A 345 13.05 21.97 -13.47
C GLN A 345 12.87 21.08 -12.23
N ILE A 346 11.65 20.65 -11.90
CA ILE A 346 11.40 19.78 -10.74
C ILE A 346 11.90 18.36 -11.02
N LYS A 347 11.63 17.87 -12.24
CA LYS A 347 12.19 16.60 -12.70
C LYS A 347 13.72 16.62 -12.65
N GLN A 348 14.35 17.65 -13.22
CA GLN A 348 15.81 17.77 -13.22
C GLN A 348 16.38 17.84 -11.80
N TYR A 349 15.68 18.54 -10.89
CA TYR A 349 16.04 18.59 -9.48
C TYR A 349 16.07 17.19 -8.85
N TRP A 350 14.99 16.40 -8.98
CA TRP A 350 14.93 15.06 -8.39
C TRP A 350 15.96 14.10 -9.00
N GLU A 351 16.18 14.17 -10.32
CA GLU A 351 17.20 13.37 -11.01
C GLU A 351 18.62 13.72 -10.53
N THR A 352 18.89 15.01 -10.29
CA THR A 352 20.19 15.47 -9.77
C THR A 352 20.39 15.06 -8.31
N LEU A 353 19.33 15.18 -7.49
CA LEU A 353 19.38 14.87 -6.07
C LEU A 353 19.59 13.37 -5.83
N SER A 354 18.83 12.54 -6.56
CA SER A 354 18.79 11.08 -6.38
C SER A 354 19.79 10.31 -7.24
N GLY A 355 20.22 10.88 -8.37
CA GLY A 355 20.94 10.14 -9.42
C GLY A 355 20.05 9.12 -10.15
N VAL A 356 18.74 9.10 -9.90
CA VAL A 356 17.78 8.18 -10.51
C VAL A 356 17.09 8.89 -11.67
N PRO A 357 17.30 8.45 -12.93
CA PRO A 357 16.58 9.02 -14.06
C PRO A 357 15.12 8.58 -14.06
N THR A 358 14.22 9.52 -14.29
CA THR A 358 12.78 9.24 -14.42
C THR A 358 12.47 8.49 -15.72
N GLY A 359 13.11 8.91 -16.83
CA GLY A 359 12.75 8.48 -18.18
C GLY A 359 11.39 9.00 -18.68
N THR A 360 10.67 9.79 -17.87
CA THR A 360 9.33 10.31 -18.19
C THR A 360 9.45 11.54 -19.10
N PRO A 361 8.79 11.62 -20.27
CA PRO A 361 8.83 12.81 -21.10
C PRO A 361 8.20 14.01 -20.39
N VAL A 362 8.74 15.21 -20.64
CA VAL A 362 8.11 16.44 -20.14
C VAL A 362 6.89 16.72 -21.00
N LEU A 363 5.72 16.77 -20.37
CA LEU A 363 4.45 17.05 -21.04
C LEU A 363 4.22 18.56 -21.06
N LYS A 364 3.43 19.04 -22.02
CA LYS A 364 2.91 20.42 -21.97
C LYS A 364 1.60 20.40 -21.19
N ALA A 365 1.36 21.41 -20.37
CA ALA A 365 0.03 21.58 -19.80
C ALA A 365 -0.93 22.00 -20.93
N PRO A 366 -2.16 21.45 -21.01
CA PRO A 366 -3.14 21.97 -21.95
C PRO A 366 -3.58 23.38 -21.51
N GLU A 367 -3.53 24.36 -22.39
CA GLU A 367 -3.87 25.75 -22.04
C GLU A 367 -5.17 26.20 -22.66
N LEU A 368 -6.02 26.84 -21.85
CA LEU A 368 -7.22 27.51 -22.34
C LEU A 368 -6.85 28.67 -23.27
N VAL A 369 -7.31 28.61 -24.52
CA VAL A 369 -7.11 29.65 -25.53
C VAL A 369 -8.29 30.62 -25.54
N SER A 370 -9.50 30.08 -25.64
CA SER A 370 -10.71 30.90 -25.68
C SER A 370 -11.94 30.16 -25.16
N ILE A 371 -12.92 30.93 -24.71
CA ILE A 371 -14.26 30.47 -24.39
C ILE A 371 -15.25 31.31 -25.20
N LYS A 372 -16.11 30.65 -25.97
CA LYS A 372 -17.11 31.31 -26.82
C LYS A 372 -18.51 30.82 -26.45
N PRO A 373 -19.44 31.71 -26.11
CA PRO A 373 -20.81 31.32 -25.84
C PRO A 373 -21.50 30.85 -27.13
N ASP A 374 -22.28 29.78 -27.01
CA ASP A 374 -23.10 29.21 -28.08
C ASP A 374 -24.54 29.07 -27.56
N PRO A 375 -25.44 30.01 -27.91
CA PRO A 375 -26.81 30.01 -27.43
C PRO A 375 -27.63 28.90 -28.10
N VAL A 376 -28.27 28.06 -27.30
CA VAL A 376 -29.09 26.93 -27.76
C VAL A 376 -30.52 27.07 -27.25
N ARG A 377 -31.49 26.89 -28.15
CA ARG A 377 -32.92 26.86 -27.79
C ARG A 377 -33.42 25.44 -27.72
N ILE A 378 -34.05 25.08 -26.60
CA ILE A 378 -34.67 23.77 -26.38
C ILE A 378 -36.09 24.01 -25.90
N GLY A 379 -37.07 23.75 -26.77
CA GLY A 379 -38.45 24.16 -26.53
C GLY A 379 -38.55 25.67 -26.30
N SER A 380 -39.13 26.08 -25.17
CA SER A 380 -39.27 27.48 -24.75
C SER A 380 -38.08 28.02 -23.94
N PHE A 381 -37.09 27.20 -23.61
CA PHE A 381 -35.97 27.59 -22.74
C PHE A 381 -34.72 27.92 -23.56
N SER A 382 -34.08 29.04 -23.20
CA SER A 382 -32.77 29.42 -23.74
C SER A 382 -31.68 28.92 -22.81
N HIS A 383 -30.73 28.18 -23.37
CA HIS A 383 -29.51 27.72 -22.70
C HIS A 383 -28.31 28.34 -23.40
N THR A 384 -27.18 28.46 -22.68
CA THR A 384 -25.91 28.87 -23.28
C THR A 384 -24.90 27.78 -23.00
N LYS A 385 -24.38 27.19 -24.08
CA LYS A 385 -23.19 26.33 -24.01
C LYS A 385 -21.95 27.18 -24.20
N TYR A 386 -20.78 26.61 -23.89
CA TYR A 386 -19.52 27.27 -24.18
C TYR A 386 -18.60 26.35 -24.96
N VAL A 387 -18.15 26.84 -26.11
CA VAL A 387 -17.10 26.23 -26.92
C VAL A 387 -15.76 26.66 -26.33
N VAL A 388 -14.98 25.68 -25.91
CA VAL A 388 -13.69 25.85 -25.25
C VAL A 388 -12.59 25.41 -26.21
N GLU A 389 -11.76 26.36 -26.63
CA GLU A 389 -10.57 26.14 -27.46
C GLU A 389 -9.33 26.06 -26.57
N PHE A 390 -8.39 25.18 -26.93
CA PHE A 390 -7.21 24.92 -26.10
C PHE A 390 -5.99 24.46 -26.89
N THR A 391 -4.80 24.60 -26.30
CA THR A 391 -3.56 24.02 -26.81
C THR A 391 -3.38 22.60 -26.25
N PRO A 392 -2.95 21.61 -27.06
CA PRO A 392 -2.82 20.24 -26.61
C PRO A 392 -1.62 20.03 -25.66
N ALA A 393 -1.73 19.01 -24.82
CA ALA A 393 -0.69 18.62 -23.87
C ALA A 393 0.47 17.84 -24.51
N SER A 394 0.21 17.22 -25.66
CA SER A 394 1.16 16.40 -26.41
C SER A 394 0.72 16.28 -27.88
N ASP A 395 1.65 15.91 -28.76
CA ASP A 395 1.37 15.51 -30.14
C ASP A 395 0.75 14.09 -30.23
N LYS A 396 0.67 13.38 -29.10
CA LYS A 396 -0.04 12.09 -29.00
C LYS A 396 -1.56 12.28 -29.02
N ASN A 397 -2.27 11.22 -29.42
CA ASN A 397 -3.72 11.11 -29.31
C ASN A 397 -4.16 10.95 -27.85
N LEU A 398 -4.17 12.04 -27.09
CA LEU A 398 -4.72 12.09 -25.73
C LEU A 398 -6.23 12.33 -25.74
N GLN A 399 -6.86 12.00 -24.62
CA GLN A 399 -8.26 12.32 -24.35
C GLN A 399 -8.35 13.62 -23.56
N TYR A 400 -9.23 14.53 -23.97
CA TYR A 400 -9.37 15.85 -23.36
C TYR A 400 -10.80 16.08 -22.86
N PHE A 401 -10.90 16.80 -21.75
CA PHE A 401 -12.16 17.35 -21.25
C PHE A 401 -11.91 18.62 -20.44
N ALA A 402 -12.93 19.47 -20.37
CA ALA A 402 -12.92 20.70 -19.60
C ALA A 402 -13.83 20.53 -18.39
N VAL A 403 -13.43 21.13 -17.27
CA VAL A 403 -14.23 21.21 -16.06
C VAL A 403 -14.44 22.67 -15.72
N LEU A 404 -15.69 23.03 -15.50
CA LEU A 404 -16.10 24.30 -14.91
C LEU A 404 -16.54 24.05 -13.48
N SER A 405 -15.97 24.80 -12.54
CA SER A 405 -16.22 24.61 -11.11
C SER A 405 -16.53 25.93 -10.43
N THR A 406 -17.54 25.93 -9.56
CA THR A 406 -17.96 27.09 -8.76
C THR A 406 -18.58 26.66 -7.44
N ARG A 407 -18.62 27.54 -6.44
CA ARG A 407 -19.30 27.28 -5.14
C ARG A 407 -20.41 28.30 -4.92
N THR A 408 -21.41 27.95 -4.11
CA THR A 408 -22.56 28.84 -3.80
C THR A 408 -22.27 29.77 -2.63
N THR A 409 -21.41 29.34 -1.72
CA THR A 409 -20.90 30.10 -0.56
C THR A 409 -19.44 29.68 -0.31
N PRO A 410 -18.66 30.40 0.51
CA PRO A 410 -17.31 29.99 0.87
C PRO A 410 -17.24 28.54 1.39
N TYR A 411 -18.23 28.14 2.20
CA TYR A 411 -18.32 26.79 2.77
C TYR A 411 -19.30 25.86 2.02
N GLY A 412 -19.77 26.26 0.84
CA GLY A 412 -20.77 25.54 0.06
C GLY A 412 -20.15 24.45 -0.82
N ALA A 413 -20.92 23.39 -1.09
CA ALA A 413 -20.49 22.35 -2.00
C ALA A 413 -20.16 22.90 -3.40
N TRP A 414 -19.11 22.36 -4.01
CA TRP A 414 -18.73 22.70 -5.38
C TRP A 414 -19.76 22.17 -6.37
N GLN A 415 -20.22 23.05 -7.24
CA GLN A 415 -20.96 22.72 -8.45
C GLN A 415 -19.95 22.53 -9.58
N ILE A 416 -20.01 21.36 -10.22
CA ILE A 416 -19.07 20.95 -11.26
C ILE A 416 -19.84 20.67 -12.54
N VAL A 417 -19.44 21.30 -13.63
CA VAL A 417 -19.90 21.00 -14.99
C VAL A 417 -18.72 20.47 -15.80
N ARG A 418 -18.90 19.33 -16.46
CA ARG A 418 -17.86 18.69 -17.29
C ARG A 418 -18.27 18.73 -18.74
N SER A 419 -17.30 18.92 -19.64
CA SER A 419 -17.53 18.64 -21.06
C SER A 419 -17.52 17.12 -21.29
N PRO A 420 -18.09 16.67 -22.42
CA PRO A 420 -17.75 15.37 -22.99
C PRO A 420 -16.24 15.15 -23.09
N ILE A 421 -15.82 13.89 -22.95
CA ILE A 421 -14.46 13.46 -23.25
C ILE A 421 -14.30 13.41 -24.78
N ARG A 422 -13.21 13.99 -25.27
CA ARG A 422 -12.88 14.03 -26.70
C ARG A 422 -11.56 13.34 -26.96
N ASN A 423 -11.50 12.50 -27.99
CA ASN A 423 -10.24 11.98 -28.51
C ASN A 423 -9.57 13.05 -29.40
N GLY A 424 -8.35 13.44 -29.07
CA GLY A 424 -7.54 14.37 -29.85
C GLY A 424 -7.92 15.85 -29.68
N VAL A 425 -7.29 16.70 -30.51
CA VAL A 425 -7.39 18.15 -30.41
C VAL A 425 -8.64 18.66 -31.11
N GLY A 426 -9.43 19.46 -30.41
CA GLY A 426 -10.57 20.18 -30.97
C GLY A 426 -11.48 20.71 -29.89
N PRO A 427 -12.48 21.55 -30.23
CA PRO A 427 -13.27 22.26 -29.24
C PRO A 427 -13.95 21.31 -28.24
N LEU A 428 -13.90 21.67 -26.96
CA LEU A 428 -14.66 21.04 -25.89
C LEU A 428 -15.93 21.87 -25.66
N VAL A 429 -17.00 21.23 -25.21
CA VAL A 429 -18.29 21.92 -25.02
C VAL A 429 -18.75 21.79 -23.58
N LEU A 430 -18.81 22.92 -22.87
CA LEU A 430 -19.39 22.99 -21.52
C LEU A 430 -20.90 23.28 -21.62
N GLY A 431 -21.69 22.60 -20.79
CA GLY A 431 -23.16 22.72 -20.75
C GLY A 431 -23.90 21.67 -21.58
N GLU A 432 -23.19 20.71 -22.18
CA GLU A 432 -23.74 19.59 -22.94
C GLU A 432 -23.39 18.25 -22.27
N THR A 433 -24.37 17.34 -22.19
CA THR A 433 -24.23 15.99 -21.60
C THR A 433 -24.94 14.95 -22.48
N GLU A 434 -24.71 13.66 -22.23
CA GLU A 434 -25.47 12.57 -22.89
C GLU A 434 -26.98 12.68 -22.64
N GLU A 435 -27.36 13.18 -21.46
CA GLU A 435 -28.76 13.34 -21.02
C GLU A 435 -29.37 14.68 -21.50
N GLY A 436 -28.62 15.48 -22.25
CA GLY A 436 -29.05 16.76 -22.81
C GLY A 436 -28.16 17.92 -22.37
N TYR A 437 -28.67 18.77 -21.49
CA TYR A 437 -28.06 20.07 -21.19
C TYR A 437 -28.04 20.37 -19.70
N VAL A 438 -26.94 20.98 -19.26
CA VAL A 438 -26.76 21.43 -17.88
C VAL A 438 -26.59 22.94 -17.88
N SER A 439 -27.35 23.61 -17.03
CA SER A 439 -27.26 25.06 -16.86
C SER A 439 -25.90 25.45 -16.27
N ILE A 440 -25.21 26.37 -16.93
CA ILE A 440 -23.98 26.96 -16.40
C ILE A 440 -24.34 28.02 -15.34
N PRO A 441 -23.75 27.98 -14.15
CA PRO A 441 -24.06 28.94 -13.11
C PRO A 441 -23.68 30.38 -13.50
N LYS A 442 -24.58 31.34 -13.25
CA LYS A 442 -24.37 32.77 -13.54
C LYS A 442 -23.59 33.48 -12.44
N LYS A 443 -22.34 33.07 -12.23
CA LYS A 443 -21.47 33.56 -11.14
C LYS A 443 -20.00 33.24 -11.45
N PRO A 444 -19.05 33.77 -10.66
CA PRO A 444 -17.64 33.40 -10.79
C PRO A 444 -17.41 31.88 -10.75
N ALA A 445 -16.66 31.38 -11.73
CA ALA A 445 -16.27 29.99 -11.85
C ALA A 445 -14.89 29.90 -12.52
N TYR A 446 -14.15 28.84 -12.23
CA TYR A 446 -12.93 28.54 -12.99
C TYR A 446 -13.16 27.44 -14.01
N ILE A 447 -12.40 27.51 -15.10
CA ILE A 447 -12.26 26.45 -16.08
C ILE A 447 -10.86 25.86 -15.97
N GLN A 448 -10.78 24.53 -16.00
CA GLN A 448 -9.54 23.77 -16.10
C GLN A 448 -9.67 22.72 -17.19
N ILE A 449 -8.59 22.52 -17.94
CA ILE A 449 -8.52 21.56 -19.05
C ILE A 449 -7.66 20.40 -18.61
N TYR A 450 -8.12 19.20 -18.92
CA TYR A 450 -7.50 17.96 -18.52
C TYR A 450 -7.15 17.14 -19.76
N ALA A 451 -6.00 16.47 -19.70
CA ALA A 451 -5.52 15.57 -20.72
C ALA A 451 -5.18 14.22 -20.08
N PHE A 452 -5.78 13.16 -20.59
CA PHE A 452 -5.61 11.80 -20.11
C PHE A 452 -5.00 10.94 -21.22
N ASP A 453 -3.97 10.19 -20.87
CA ASP A 453 -3.39 9.17 -21.73
C ASP A 453 -4.06 7.82 -21.42
N PRO A 454 -4.91 7.28 -22.31
CA PRO A 454 -5.60 6.02 -22.05
C PRO A 454 -4.66 4.80 -22.10
N GLU A 455 -3.46 4.92 -22.68
CA GLU A 455 -2.44 3.87 -22.76
C GLU A 455 -1.65 3.81 -21.45
N THR A 456 -1.08 4.93 -21.02
CA THR A 456 -0.25 4.99 -19.82
C THR A 456 -1.04 5.24 -18.54
N LYS A 457 -2.34 5.57 -18.67
CA LYS A 457 -3.23 6.01 -17.58
C LYS A 457 -2.71 7.27 -16.86
N GLN A 458 -1.80 8.01 -17.48
CA GLN A 458 -1.29 9.28 -16.97
C GLN A 458 -2.28 10.42 -17.23
N PHE A 459 -2.20 11.43 -16.38
CA PHE A 459 -3.16 12.51 -16.36
C PHE A 459 -2.47 13.83 -16.05
N VAL A 460 -2.59 14.79 -16.96
CA VAL A 460 -2.09 16.16 -16.78
C VAL A 460 -3.20 17.18 -16.92
N TYR A 461 -3.00 18.33 -16.30
CA TYR A 461 -4.00 19.39 -16.26
C TYR A 461 -3.37 20.77 -16.47
N GLY A 462 -4.17 21.65 -17.06
CA GLY A 462 -3.84 23.06 -17.26
C GLY A 462 -4.00 23.89 -15.99
N SER A 463 -3.58 25.15 -16.06
CA SER A 463 -3.87 26.12 -15.01
C SER A 463 -5.37 26.40 -14.89
N MET A 464 -5.85 26.68 -13.67
CA MET A 464 -7.20 27.18 -13.45
C MET A 464 -7.33 28.61 -13.99
N ARG A 465 -8.37 28.87 -14.78
CA ARG A 465 -8.67 30.20 -15.32
C ARG A 465 -10.05 30.64 -14.88
N TRP A 466 -10.11 31.70 -14.08
CA TRP A 466 -11.35 32.23 -13.52
C TRP A 466 -12.06 33.18 -14.47
N PHE A 467 -13.38 33.08 -14.51
CA PHE A 467 -14.26 33.94 -15.27
C PHE A 467 -15.49 34.33 -14.45
N ASP A 468 -16.03 35.52 -14.70
CA ASP A 468 -17.37 35.90 -14.28
C ASP A 468 -18.39 35.51 -15.36
N PHE A 469 -19.36 34.66 -14.99
CA PHE A 469 -20.46 34.20 -15.84
C PHE A 469 -21.80 34.92 -15.55
N THR A 470 -21.80 36.02 -14.80
CA THR A 470 -23.02 36.79 -14.50
C THR A 470 -23.74 37.24 -15.78
N ASP A 471 -22.99 37.61 -16.82
CA ASP A 471 -23.47 37.70 -18.20
C ASP A 471 -23.04 36.45 -19.01
N PRO A 472 -23.95 35.48 -19.26
CA PRO A 472 -23.61 34.25 -19.98
C PRO A 472 -23.16 34.46 -21.42
N MET A 473 -23.50 35.60 -22.03
CA MET A 473 -23.09 35.89 -23.40
C MET A 473 -21.74 36.59 -23.48
N ASN A 474 -21.17 37.02 -22.36
CA ASN A 474 -19.88 37.69 -22.31
C ASN A 474 -19.11 37.29 -21.04
N PRO A 475 -18.66 36.02 -20.93
CA PRO A 475 -17.84 35.61 -19.79
C PRO A 475 -16.52 36.39 -19.79
N THR A 476 -16.22 37.07 -18.68
CA THR A 476 -15.03 37.93 -18.57
C THR A 476 -13.97 37.29 -17.68
N PRO A 477 -12.69 37.26 -18.08
CA PRO A 477 -11.62 36.78 -17.21
C PRO A 477 -11.53 37.64 -15.94
N ILE A 478 -11.36 36.98 -14.79
CA ILE A 478 -11.16 37.64 -13.49
C ILE A 478 -9.90 37.12 -12.81
N GLY A 479 -9.43 37.85 -11.80
CA GLY A 479 -8.33 37.40 -10.94
C GLY A 479 -8.69 36.15 -10.14
N ASP A 480 -7.67 35.47 -9.66
CA ASP A 480 -7.83 34.26 -8.87
C ASP A 480 -8.70 34.49 -7.63
N GLN A 481 -9.61 33.56 -7.36
CA GLN A 481 -10.53 33.63 -6.23
C GLN A 481 -10.11 32.72 -5.06
N PHE A 482 -8.92 32.09 -5.10
CA PHE A 482 -8.40 31.28 -3.99
C PHE A 482 -8.34 32.01 -2.64
N GLN A 483 -8.28 33.35 -2.63
CA GLN A 483 -8.27 34.11 -1.36
C GLN A 483 -9.55 33.98 -0.53
N TYR A 484 -10.66 33.50 -1.12
CA TYR A 484 -11.87 33.16 -0.38
C TYR A 484 -11.84 31.75 0.24
N ASP A 485 -10.82 30.92 -0.04
CA ASP A 485 -10.70 29.52 0.41
C ASP A 485 -9.67 29.30 1.53
N ALA A 486 -8.86 30.31 1.86
CA ALA A 486 -7.77 30.22 2.84
C ALA A 486 -8.12 30.77 4.24
N GLN A 487 -9.41 30.93 4.58
CA GLN A 487 -9.90 31.40 5.90
C GLN A 487 -10.69 30.34 6.64
#